data_AF-A0A381VN87-F1
#
_entry.id   AF-A0A381VN87-F1
#
_cell.length_a   1.000
_cell.length_b   1.000
_cell.length_c   1.000
_cell.angle_alpha   90.00
_cell.angle_beta   90.00
_cell.angle_gamma   90.00
#
_symmetry.space_group_name_H-M   'P 1'
#
loop_
_entity.id
_entity.type
_entity.pdbx_description
1 polymer ?
#
loop_
_entity_poly.entity_id
_entity_poly.type
_entity_poly.pdbx_seq_one_letter_code
_entity_poly.pdbx_strand_id
1 'polypeptide(L)'
;VSKILGNPRSLAILIICVTVLAVSILGGALGNTLGFGFFASSLPAIQLPAEKITDGFNTPIGKWDLMNTMVTTWLAMLVLIVISLVIRKNLKDVPGRLQALFELII
;
A
#
# COMPACT_ATOMS: atom_id res chain seq x y z
N VAL A 1 25.52 -27.67 -9.52
CA VAL A 1 24.89 -28.32 -8.34
C VAL A 1 25.92 -29.04 -7.45
N SER A 2 26.84 -29.83 -8.01
CA SER A 2 27.83 -30.62 -7.25
C SER A 2 28.80 -29.81 -6.36
N LYS A 3 29.16 -28.57 -6.75
CA LYS A 3 30.09 -27.72 -5.96
C LYS A 3 29.47 -27.11 -4.68
N ILE A 4 28.13 -27.05 -4.62
CA ILE A 4 27.39 -26.51 -3.47
C ILE A 4 27.21 -27.57 -2.38
N LEU A 5 26.97 -28.84 -2.77
CA LEU A 5 26.80 -29.96 -1.83
C LEU A 5 28.11 -30.49 -1.23
N GLY A 6 29.26 -30.20 -1.85
CA GLY A 6 30.58 -30.68 -1.40
C GLY A 6 31.28 -29.80 -0.36
N ASN A 7 30.79 -28.58 -0.08
CA ASN A 7 31.40 -27.67 0.89
C ASN A 7 30.48 -27.54 2.12
N PRO A 8 30.91 -27.98 3.33
CA PRO A 8 30.05 -28.01 4.52
C PRO A 8 29.49 -26.65 4.90
N ARG A 9 30.23 -25.56 4.63
CA ARG A 9 29.76 -24.18 4.87
C ARG A 9 28.63 -23.77 3.93
N SER A 10 28.74 -24.10 2.64
CA SER A 10 27.72 -23.77 1.63
C SER A 10 26.44 -24.59 1.84
N LEU A 11 26.60 -25.86 2.22
CA LEU A 11 25.50 -26.75 2.55
C LEU A 11 24.73 -26.26 3.79
N ALA A 12 25.45 -25.84 4.84
CA ALA A 12 24.81 -25.25 6.03
C ALA A 12 24.01 -23.99 5.69
N ILE A 13 24.55 -23.08 4.87
CA ILE A 13 23.84 -21.87 4.42
C ILE A 13 22.58 -22.22 3.61
N LEU A 14 22.68 -23.22 2.71
CA LEU A 14 21.54 -23.68 1.93
C LEU A 14 20.42 -24.21 2.82
N ILE A 15 20.77 -25.05 3.81
CA ILE A 15 19.79 -25.60 4.76
C ILE A 15 19.09 -24.48 5.53
N ILE A 16 19.85 -23.51 6.07
CA ILE A 16 19.29 -22.37 6.80
C ILE A 16 18.36 -21.54 5.89
N CYS A 17 18.75 -21.30 4.64
CA CYS A 17 17.94 -20.55 3.70
C CYS A 17 16.60 -21.25 3.41
N VAL A 18 16.64 -22.58 3.21
CA VAL A 18 15.44 -23.40 2.98
C VAL A 18 14.52 -23.44 4.21
N THR A 19 15.07 -23.57 5.42
CA THR A 19 14.26 -23.59 6.64
C THR A 19 13.61 -22.23 6.91
N VAL A 20 14.33 -21.12 6.73
CA VAL A 20 13.78 -19.77 6.84
C VAL A 20 12.68 -19.53 5.82
N LEU A 21 12.87 -20.00 4.58
CA LEU A 21 11.85 -19.89 3.52
C LEU A 21 10.60 -20.71 3.87
N ALA A 22 10.76 -21.95 4.33
CA ALA A 22 9.64 -22.81 4.74
C ALA A 22 8.84 -22.19 5.90
N VAL A 23 9.53 -21.68 6.93
CA VAL A 23 8.91 -21.00 8.08
C VAL A 23 8.20 -19.70 7.65
N SER A 24 8.75 -18.97 6.69
CA SER A 24 8.13 -17.73 6.17
C SER A 24 6.84 -18.01 5.39
N ILE A 25 6.82 -19.08 4.57
CA ILE A 25 5.61 -19.48 3.84
C ILE A 25 4.52 -19.98 4.81
N LEU A 26 4.92 -20.85 5.75
CA LEU A 26 4.01 -21.48 6.72
C LEU A 26 3.53 -20.54 7.83
N GLY A 27 4.24 -19.45 8.12
CA GLY A 27 3.80 -18.46 9.10
C GLY A 27 3.18 -17.20 8.48
N GLY A 28 3.37 -16.96 7.17
CA GLY A 28 2.80 -15.84 6.42
C GLY A 28 1.35 -16.06 5.99
N ALA A 29 0.92 -15.38 4.91
CA ALA A 29 -0.48 -15.40 4.46
C ALA A 29 -1.01 -16.79 4.07
N LEU A 30 -0.17 -17.63 3.44
CA LEU A 30 -0.49 -19.01 3.09
C LEU A 30 -0.57 -19.92 4.31
N GLY A 31 0.29 -19.66 5.30
CA GLY A 31 0.26 -20.28 6.61
C GLY A 31 -1.00 -19.97 7.42
N ASN A 32 -1.44 -18.72 7.35
CA ASN A 32 -2.63 -18.23 8.04
C ASN A 32 -3.90 -18.95 7.61
N THR A 33 -4.06 -19.24 6.32
CA THR A 33 -5.24 -19.96 5.81
C THR A 33 -5.26 -21.44 6.23
N LEU A 34 -4.10 -22.00 6.58
CA LEU A 34 -3.93 -23.39 7.03
C LEU A 34 -3.87 -23.52 8.56
N GLY A 35 -4.02 -22.42 9.31
CA GLY A 35 -4.00 -22.42 10.78
C GLY A 35 -2.61 -22.35 11.43
N PHE A 36 -1.54 -22.18 10.64
CA PHE A 36 -0.14 -22.07 11.11
C PHE A 36 0.36 -20.60 11.16
N GLY A 37 -0.54 -19.63 11.03
CA GLY A 37 -0.25 -18.19 10.88
C GLY A 37 0.35 -17.48 12.10
N PHE A 38 1.48 -17.96 12.62
CA PHE A 38 2.19 -17.35 13.74
C PHE A 38 2.71 -15.92 13.42
N PHE A 39 3.03 -15.61 12.16
CA PHE A 39 3.37 -14.24 11.73
C PHE A 39 2.17 -13.47 11.17
N ALA A 40 1.00 -14.10 11.07
CA ALA A 40 -0.23 -13.39 10.74
C ALA A 40 -0.66 -12.62 11.98
N SER A 41 -0.19 -11.37 12.07
CA SER A 41 -0.67 -10.44 13.07
C SER A 41 -2.19 -10.35 12.99
N SER A 42 -2.86 -10.47 14.14
CA SER A 42 -4.26 -10.06 14.26
C SER A 42 -4.29 -8.58 13.95
N LEU A 43 -4.59 -8.20 12.70
CA LEU A 43 -4.95 -6.83 12.39
C LEU A 43 -6.24 -6.59 13.15
N PRO A 44 -6.24 -5.82 14.26
CA PRO A 44 -7.47 -5.40 14.87
C PRO A 44 -7.97 -4.31 13.92
N ALA A 45 -8.78 -4.71 12.96
CA ALA A 45 -9.45 -3.77 12.08
C ALA A 45 -10.47 -3.02 12.94
N ILE A 46 -10.05 -1.97 13.63
CA ILE A 46 -10.95 -1.01 14.27
C ILE A 46 -11.59 -0.23 13.12
N GLN A 47 -12.57 -0.86 12.49
CA GLN A 47 -13.41 -0.29 11.45
C GLN A 47 -14.46 0.56 12.15
N LEU A 48 -14.05 1.72 12.66
CA LEU A 48 -15.00 2.76 13.04
C LEU A 48 -15.72 3.21 11.75
N PRO A 49 -17.04 3.01 11.64
CA PRO A 49 -17.80 3.51 10.50
C PRO A 49 -17.57 5.00 10.36
N ALA A 50 -17.41 5.48 9.12
CA ALA A 50 -17.16 6.89 8.89
C ALA A 50 -18.27 7.75 9.53
N GLU A 51 -17.85 8.73 10.33
CA GLU A 51 -18.76 9.64 11.01
C GLU A 51 -19.58 10.43 9.99
N LYS A 52 -20.89 10.45 10.20
CA LYS A 52 -21.83 11.24 9.40
C LYS A 52 -21.72 12.69 9.84
N ILE A 53 -21.35 13.58 8.93
CA ILE A 53 -21.25 15.02 9.18
C ILE A 53 -22.63 15.68 9.00
N THR A 54 -23.45 15.17 8.08
CA THR A 54 -24.80 15.69 7.82
C THR A 54 -25.72 14.57 7.37
N ASP A 55 -26.83 14.41 8.06
CA ASP A 55 -27.91 13.52 7.67
C ASP A 55 -28.76 14.17 6.56
N GLY A 56 -29.05 13.41 5.50
CA GLY A 56 -30.01 13.83 4.48
C GLY A 56 -29.56 14.98 3.58
N PHE A 57 -28.33 14.92 3.04
CA PHE A 57 -27.91 15.80 1.95
C PHE A 57 -28.85 15.59 0.76
N ASN A 58 -29.72 16.57 0.53
CA ASN A 58 -30.80 16.48 -0.45
C ASN A 58 -30.26 16.95 -1.81
N THR A 59 -29.81 16.02 -2.63
CA THR A 59 -29.39 16.30 -4.01
C THR A 59 -30.51 16.01 -4.99
N PRO A 60 -30.50 16.60 -6.19
CA PRO A 60 -31.45 16.27 -7.26
C PRO A 60 -31.45 14.78 -7.66
N ILE A 61 -30.44 14.02 -7.23
CA ILE A 61 -30.19 12.61 -7.60
C ILE A 61 -30.55 11.66 -6.44
N GLY A 62 -30.95 12.18 -5.27
CA GLY A 62 -31.37 11.40 -4.11
C GLY A 62 -30.87 11.96 -2.77
N LYS A 63 -31.35 11.34 -1.68
CA LYS A 63 -30.97 11.68 -0.31
C LYS A 63 -29.87 10.73 0.17
N TRP A 64 -28.72 11.28 0.53
CA TRP A 64 -27.58 10.49 1.00
C TRP A 64 -26.93 11.21 2.18
N ASP A 65 -26.30 10.44 3.07
CA ASP A 65 -25.62 11.00 4.24
C ASP A 65 -24.19 11.38 3.87
N LEU A 66 -23.78 12.61 4.20
CA LEU A 66 -22.43 13.09 3.91
C LEU A 66 -21.47 12.57 4.99
N MET A 67 -20.54 11.71 4.60
CA MET A 67 -19.52 11.14 5.49
C MET A 67 -18.21 11.95 5.44
N ASN A 68 -17.46 11.99 6.54
CA ASN A 68 -16.14 12.63 6.58
C ASN A 68 -15.16 12.07 5.52
N THR A 69 -15.20 10.75 5.29
CA THR A 69 -14.40 10.08 4.26
C THR A 69 -14.67 10.59 2.84
N MET A 70 -15.91 11.01 2.55
CA MET A 70 -16.26 11.60 1.25
C MET A 70 -15.65 13.00 1.11
N VAL A 71 -15.78 13.84 2.14
CA VAL A 71 -15.24 15.21 2.15
C VAL A 71 -13.71 15.20 2.03
N THR A 72 -13.05 14.33 2.78
CA THR A 72 -11.59 14.19 2.74
C THR A 72 -11.09 13.70 1.39
N THR A 73 -11.81 12.78 0.75
CA THR A 73 -11.48 12.31 -0.60
C THR A 73 -11.64 13.43 -1.65
N TRP A 74 -12.69 14.25 -1.55
CA TRP A 74 -12.88 15.40 -2.44
C TRP A 74 -11.79 16.47 -2.26
N LEU A 75 -11.41 16.74 -1.01
CA LEU A 75 -10.31 17.66 -0.70
C LEU A 75 -8.98 17.12 -1.27
N ALA A 76 -8.70 15.83 -1.08
CA ALA A 76 -7.49 15.20 -1.63
C ALA A 76 -7.44 15.33 -3.17
N MET A 77 -8.55 15.06 -3.86
CA MET A 77 -8.64 15.26 -5.32
C MET A 77 -8.39 16.72 -5.72
N LEU A 78 -8.97 17.69 -5.00
CA LEU A 78 -8.75 19.12 -5.27
C LEU A 78 -7.26 19.48 -5.14
N VAL A 79 -6.60 19.03 -4.07
CA VAL A 79 -5.17 19.26 -3.84
C VAL A 79 -4.33 18.68 -4.97
N LEU A 80 -4.61 17.43 -5.39
CA LEU A 80 -3.90 16.79 -6.49
C LEU A 80 -4.08 17.53 -7.82
N ILE A 81 -5.31 18.00 -8.12
CA ILE A 81 -5.60 18.79 -9.31
C ILE A 81 -4.82 20.11 -9.28
N VAL A 82 -4.81 20.82 -8.14
CA VAL A 82 -4.06 22.08 -8.00
C VAL A 82 -2.57 21.84 -8.19
N ILE A 83 -1.99 20.80 -7.58
CA ILE A 83 -0.58 20.44 -7.75
C ILE A 83 -0.28 20.15 -9.22
N SER A 84 -1.12 19.34 -9.88
CA SER A 84 -0.96 19.01 -11.30
C SER A 84 -0.97 20.27 -12.19
N LEU A 85 -1.90 21.19 -11.95
CA LEU A 85 -1.98 22.46 -12.69
C LEU A 85 -0.78 23.36 -12.42
N VAL A 86 -0.31 23.46 -11.18
CA VAL A 86 0.87 24.28 -10.81
C VAL A 86 2.14 23.76 -11.49
N ILE A 87 2.33 22.43 -11.53
CA ILE A 87 3.45 21.79 -12.22
C ILE A 87 3.35 22.05 -13.72
N ARG A 88 2.17 21.84 -14.33
CA ARG A 88 1.96 22.05 -15.77
C ARG A 88 2.23 23.50 -16.20
N LYS A 89 1.94 24.48 -15.35
CA LYS A 89 2.20 25.90 -15.64
C LYS A 89 3.69 26.27 -15.61
N ASN A 90 4.55 25.44 -15.03
CA ASN A 90 5.99 25.68 -14.90
C ASN A 90 6.84 24.63 -15.63
N LEU A 91 6.32 24.03 -16.69
CA LEU A 91 7.12 23.19 -17.58
C LEU A 91 8.17 24.06 -18.27
N LYS A 92 9.44 23.79 -18.00
CA LYS A 92 10.59 24.42 -18.62
C LYS A 92 11.36 23.38 -19.42
N ASP A 93 12.01 23.80 -20.51
CA ASP A 93 12.86 22.91 -21.33
C ASP A 93 14.01 22.28 -20.53
N VAL A 94 14.44 22.93 -19.44
CA VAL A 94 15.36 22.35 -18.45
C VAL A 94 14.54 21.95 -17.21
N PRO A 95 14.46 20.65 -16.86
CA PRO A 95 13.59 20.17 -15.80
C PRO A 95 14.06 20.65 -14.42
N GLY A 96 13.16 21.30 -13.69
CA GLY A 96 13.37 21.64 -12.28
C GLY A 96 13.26 20.43 -11.35
N ARG A 97 13.64 20.56 -10.07
CA ARG A 97 13.63 19.46 -9.09
C ARG A 97 12.28 18.77 -8.92
N LEU A 98 11.17 19.52 -8.96
CA LEU A 98 9.82 18.97 -8.88
C LEU A 98 9.41 18.28 -10.19
N GLN A 99 9.78 18.82 -11.34
CA GLN A 99 9.50 18.19 -12.63
C GLN A 99 10.23 16.85 -12.77
N ALA A 100 11.51 16.77 -12.35
CA ALA A 100 12.30 15.54 -12.38
C ALA A 100 11.71 14.41 -11.51
N LEU A 101 11.13 14.73 -10.34
CA LEU A 101 10.47 13.71 -9.49
C LEU A 101 9.19 13.16 -10.13
N PHE A 102 8.44 13.99 -10.84
CA PHE A 102 7.22 13.55 -11.53
C PHE A 102 7.53 12.81 -12.84
N GLU A 103 8.55 13.23 -13.59
CA GLU A 103 9.07 12.50 -14.75
C GLU A 103 9.64 11.12 -14.37
N LEU A 104 10.09 10.91 -13.13
CA LEU A 104 10.52 9.59 -12.65
C LEU A 104 9.33 8.63 -12.42
N ILE A 105 8.16 9.17 -12.06
CA ILE A 105 6.98 8.37 -11.69
C ILE A 105 6.18 7.96 -12.94
N ILE A 106 6.26 8.75 -14.02
CA ILE A 106 5.58 8.55 -15.32
C ILE A 106 6.48 7.71 -16.24
#